data_AF-A0A533VNM4-F1
#
_entry.id   AF-A0A533VNM4-F1
#
_cell.length_a   1.000
_cell.length_b   1.000
_cell.length_c   1.000
_cell.angle_alpha   90.00
_cell.angle_beta   90.00
_cell.angle_gamma   90.00
#
_symmetry.space_group_name_H-M   'P 1'
#
loop_
_entity.id
_entity.type
_entity.pdbx_description
1 polymer ?
#
loop_
_entity_poly.entity_id
_entity_poly.type
_entity_poly.pdbx_seq_one_letter_code
_entity_poly.pdbx_strand_id
1 'polypeptide(L)'
;MRNISRRDFVKQLLTLAGGGLVAAGVGEYLLGNSPGGPPPGNPPTTTSITTSSENLPLDYRDFLSWWQSAASHNQQKSLNIYMEAEFTPIAIQRRSIDFLRSSQITDQYSLKPYALQLSDVSLMVKTQSPTYDVFSIDNQNLGVFKDAVISPITLAQEYPDLTYPNLDLEQFSRFVWDNVATYPPDLSLGAGGSTASNVSLFPLDMPLMVLFLRKDIYSQLGMAVPKTWDEYFEDVVTL
;
A
#
# COMPACT_ATOMS: atom_id res chain seq x y z
N MET A 1 -6.59 3.28 -40.59
CA MET A 1 -5.98 2.82 -39.33
C MET A 1 -4.56 3.34 -39.26
N ARG A 2 -4.23 4.16 -38.27
CA ARG A 2 -2.90 4.78 -38.12
C ARG A 2 -1.99 3.80 -37.37
N ASN A 3 -0.88 3.39 -37.98
CA ASN A 3 0.10 2.50 -37.33
C ASN A 3 0.77 3.23 -36.17
N ILE A 4 0.45 2.83 -34.93
CA ILE A 4 1.10 3.32 -33.72
C ILE A 4 2.52 2.74 -33.69
N SER A 5 3.54 3.60 -33.62
CA SER A 5 4.93 3.14 -33.52
C SER A 5 5.21 2.58 -32.13
N ARG A 6 6.19 1.67 -31.98
CA ARG A 6 6.60 1.14 -30.66
C ARG A 6 6.93 2.24 -29.65
N ARG A 7 7.44 3.38 -30.12
CA ARG A 7 7.73 4.55 -29.28
C ARG A 7 6.45 5.23 -28.79
N ASP A 8 5.41 5.27 -29.63
CA ASP A 8 4.11 5.84 -29.27
C ASP A 8 3.34 4.91 -28.33
N PHE A 9 3.49 3.58 -28.50
CA PHE A 9 2.97 2.58 -27.56
C PHE A 9 3.63 2.71 -26.18
N VAL A 10 4.97 2.80 -26.11
CA VAL A 10 5.68 2.98 -24.83
C VAL A 10 5.32 4.31 -24.19
N LYS A 11 5.16 5.38 -24.97
CA LYS A 11 4.68 6.66 -24.44
C LYS A 11 3.26 6.56 -23.91
N GLN A 12 2.32 5.92 -24.62
CA GLN A 12 0.96 5.71 -24.13
C GLN A 12 0.92 4.83 -22.88
N LEU A 13 1.72 3.76 -22.83
CA LEU A 13 1.84 2.88 -21.67
C LEU A 13 2.39 3.63 -20.45
N LEU A 14 3.43 4.46 -20.63
CA LEU A 14 3.99 5.32 -19.59
C LEU A 14 3.04 6.46 -19.19
N THR A 15 2.19 6.95 -20.10
CA THR A 15 1.18 7.97 -19.81
C THR A 15 0.00 7.37 -19.06
N LEU A 16 -0.35 6.10 -19.32
CA LEU A 16 -1.38 5.36 -18.59
C LEU A 16 -0.87 4.87 -17.22
N ALA A 17 0.38 4.40 -17.14
CA ALA A 17 1.02 4.03 -15.87
C ALA A 17 1.38 5.26 -15.02
N GLY A 18 1.69 6.41 -15.63
CA GLY A 18 1.97 7.67 -14.95
C GLY A 18 0.74 8.58 -14.74
N GLY A 19 -0.42 8.21 -15.30
CA GLY A 19 -1.65 9.01 -15.28
C GLY A 19 -2.54 8.81 -14.04
N GLY A 20 -2.11 7.97 -13.10
CA GLY A 20 -2.84 7.64 -11.87
C GLY A 20 -2.58 8.57 -10.68
N LEU A 21 -1.93 9.73 -10.87
CA LEU A 21 -1.82 10.74 -9.81
C LEU A 21 -3.15 11.47 -9.65
N VAL A 22 -4.09 10.91 -8.87
CA VAL A 22 -5.19 11.69 -8.31
C VAL A 22 -4.59 12.65 -7.26
N ALA A 23 -4.25 13.85 -7.74
CA ALA A 23 -3.61 14.93 -7.00
C ALA A 23 -4.58 15.71 -6.08
N ALA A 24 -5.39 15.02 -5.29
CA ALA A 24 -6.23 15.64 -4.24
C ALA A 24 -5.90 15.02 -2.88
N GLY A 25 -4.68 15.28 -2.40
CA GLY A 25 -4.20 14.85 -1.08
C GLY A 25 -2.67 14.77 -1.00
N VAL A 26 -2.02 14.37 -2.09
CA VAL A 26 -0.54 14.29 -2.18
C VAL A 26 0.09 15.66 -2.48
N GLY A 27 -0.65 16.57 -3.12
CA GLY A 27 -0.17 17.92 -3.46
C GLY A 27 0.23 18.76 -2.24
N GLU A 28 -0.43 18.57 -1.10
CA GLU A 28 -0.12 19.33 0.12
C GLU A 28 1.17 18.84 0.81
N TYR A 29 1.58 17.59 0.55
CA TYR A 29 2.84 17.03 1.08
C TYR A 29 4.03 17.22 0.11
N LEU A 30 3.79 17.20 -1.21
CA LEU A 30 4.85 17.37 -2.22
C LEU A 30 5.15 18.83 -2.59
N LEU A 31 4.21 19.76 -2.41
CA LEU A 31 4.39 21.20 -2.73
C LEU A 31 4.85 22.04 -1.52
N GLY A 32 5.14 21.42 -0.38
CA GLY A 32 5.65 22.08 0.82
C GLY A 32 7.07 22.69 0.71
N ASN A 33 7.80 22.44 -0.38
CA ASN A 33 9.10 23.06 -0.65
C ASN A 33 8.94 24.46 -1.28
N SER A 34 8.44 25.41 -0.50
CA SER A 34 8.71 26.83 -0.76
C SER A 34 10.19 27.15 -0.45
N PRO A 35 10.87 28.07 -1.18
CA PRO A 35 12.31 28.36 -1.02
C PRO A 35 12.70 29.10 0.28
N GLY A 36 11.90 29.00 1.33
CA GLY A 36 12.17 29.57 2.64
C GLY A 36 12.08 28.47 3.68
N GLY A 37 13.13 27.66 3.78
CA GLY A 37 13.22 26.62 4.82
C GLY A 37 13.25 27.26 6.22
N PRO A 38 12.50 26.73 7.21
CA PRO A 38 12.74 27.07 8.60
C PRO A 38 14.12 26.55 9.03
N PRO A 39 14.73 27.14 10.08
CA PRO A 39 16.07 26.75 10.54
C PRO A 39 16.08 25.27 10.97
N PRO A 40 17.26 24.61 10.98
CA PRO A 40 17.38 23.22 11.38
C PRO A 40 17.05 23.10 12.87
N GLY A 41 15.84 22.63 13.16
CA GLY A 41 15.31 22.54 14.51
C GLY A 41 14.05 21.70 14.53
N ASN A 42 14.23 20.44 14.93
CA ASN A 42 13.24 19.42 15.26
C ASN A 42 12.48 18.76 14.07
N PRO A 43 12.34 17.42 14.09
CA PRO A 43 11.48 16.71 13.15
C PRO A 43 10.04 17.20 13.29
N PRO A 44 9.24 17.14 12.21
CA PRO A 44 7.86 17.60 12.25
C PRO A 44 7.10 16.82 13.33
N THR A 45 6.64 17.54 14.35
CA THR A 45 5.76 16.98 15.37
C THR A 45 4.43 16.67 14.70
N THR A 46 4.26 15.41 14.25
CA THR A 46 2.95 14.89 13.90
C THR A 46 2.10 14.99 15.16
N THR A 47 1.16 15.94 15.20
CA THR A 47 0.24 16.09 16.32
C THR A 47 -0.55 14.79 16.45
N SER A 48 -0.12 13.92 17.36
CA SER A 48 -0.76 12.64 17.63
C SER A 48 -2.13 12.94 18.22
N ILE A 49 -3.20 12.71 17.47
CA ILE A 49 -4.54 12.66 18.04
C ILE A 49 -4.55 11.41 18.93
N THR A 50 -4.34 11.60 20.22
CA THR A 50 -4.60 10.57 21.22
C THR A 50 -6.11 10.37 21.32
N THR A 51 -6.65 9.41 20.58
CA THR A 51 -7.95 8.84 20.90
C THR A 51 -7.85 8.15 22.26
N SER A 52 -8.69 8.55 23.21
CA SER A 52 -8.81 7.82 24.47
C SER A 52 -9.17 6.37 24.18
N SER A 53 -8.57 5.43 24.92
CA SER A 53 -8.74 3.98 24.71
C SER A 53 -10.21 3.52 24.76
N GLU A 54 -11.07 4.27 25.44
CA GLU A 54 -12.51 4.01 25.54
C GLU A 54 -13.28 4.24 24.24
N ASN A 55 -12.76 5.05 23.31
CA ASN A 55 -13.41 5.38 22.04
C ASN A 55 -12.97 4.48 20.87
N LEU A 56 -12.08 3.52 21.12
CA LEU A 56 -11.62 2.58 20.09
C LEU A 56 -12.64 1.43 19.92
N PRO A 57 -12.86 0.92 18.70
CA PRO A 57 -13.66 -0.28 18.47
C PRO A 57 -13.19 -1.46 19.34
N LEU A 58 -14.13 -2.29 19.80
CA LEU A 58 -13.84 -3.39 20.72
C LEU A 58 -12.77 -4.34 20.16
N ASP A 59 -12.93 -4.80 18.92
CA ASP A 59 -11.99 -5.73 18.28
C ASP A 59 -10.57 -5.15 18.17
N TYR A 60 -10.44 -3.83 17.99
CA TYR A 60 -9.15 -3.16 17.95
C TYR A 60 -8.51 -3.06 19.33
N ARG A 61 -9.31 -2.86 20.38
CA ARG A 61 -8.81 -2.90 21.77
C ARG A 61 -8.34 -4.29 22.15
N ASP A 62 -9.09 -5.31 21.76
CA ASP A 62 -8.73 -6.72 22.00
C ASP A 62 -7.42 -7.07 21.29
N PHE A 63 -7.24 -6.60 20.05
CA PHE A 63 -5.97 -6.71 19.34
C PHE A 63 -4.82 -6.04 20.10
N LEU A 64 -4.98 -4.80 20.57
CA LEU A 64 -3.92 -4.10 21.30
C LEU A 64 -3.57 -4.79 22.63
N SER A 65 -4.55 -5.34 23.33
CA SER A 65 -4.33 -6.12 24.56
C SER A 65 -3.61 -7.45 24.30
N TRP A 66 -3.98 -8.16 23.24
CA TRP A 66 -3.24 -9.34 22.79
C TRP A 66 -1.79 -8.96 22.42
N TRP A 67 -1.62 -7.91 21.62
CA TRP A 67 -0.31 -7.49 21.12
C TRP A 67 0.64 -7.10 22.26
N GLN A 68 0.14 -6.44 23.30
CA GLN A 68 0.91 -6.14 24.51
C GLN A 68 1.47 -7.41 25.17
N SER A 69 0.71 -8.50 25.17
CA SER A 69 1.13 -9.78 25.73
C SER A 69 2.13 -10.48 24.81
N ALA A 70 1.82 -10.55 23.50
CA ALA A 70 2.65 -11.22 22.50
C ALA A 70 4.02 -10.55 22.33
N ALA A 71 4.09 -9.22 22.37
CA ALA A 71 5.32 -8.44 22.18
C ALA A 71 6.21 -8.37 23.44
N SER A 72 5.78 -8.93 24.58
CA SER A 72 6.47 -8.79 25.87
C SER A 72 7.96 -9.19 25.84
N HIS A 73 8.34 -10.17 25.01
CA HIS A 73 9.72 -10.64 24.87
C HIS A 73 10.57 -9.80 23.91
N ASN A 74 9.94 -8.92 23.12
CA ASN A 74 10.58 -8.12 22.07
C ASN A 74 10.54 -6.61 22.36
N GLN A 75 10.31 -6.22 23.61
CA GLN A 75 10.30 -4.82 24.02
C GLN A 75 11.63 -4.12 23.69
N GLN A 76 11.57 -2.81 23.42
CA GLN A 76 12.72 -1.94 23.13
C GLN A 76 13.45 -2.26 21.82
N LYS A 77 12.88 -3.11 20.95
CA LYS A 77 13.33 -3.29 19.58
C LYS A 77 12.86 -2.12 18.70
N SER A 78 13.50 -1.98 17.54
CA SER A 78 13.10 -1.02 16.51
C SER A 78 12.84 -1.77 15.21
N LEU A 79 11.80 -1.36 14.49
CA LEU A 79 11.49 -1.77 13.13
C LEU A 79 11.71 -0.61 12.19
N ASN A 80 12.47 -0.84 11.12
CA ASN A 80 12.64 0.10 10.02
C ASN A 80 11.68 -0.28 8.89
N ILE A 81 10.71 0.58 8.62
CA ILE A 81 9.59 0.31 7.71
C ILE A 81 9.69 1.26 6.51
N TYR A 82 9.67 0.69 5.30
CA TYR A 82 9.83 1.46 4.06
C TYR A 82 8.72 1.21 3.05
N MET A 83 7.81 2.17 2.91
CA MET A 83 6.60 2.02 2.10
C MET A 83 6.47 3.14 1.07
N GLU A 84 5.69 2.87 0.04
CA GLU A 84 5.26 3.93 -0.87
C GLU A 84 4.42 4.97 -0.12
N ALA A 85 4.61 6.25 -0.46
CA ALA A 85 3.85 7.37 0.10
C ALA A 85 2.41 7.43 -0.45
N GLU A 86 1.59 6.45 -0.10
CA GLU A 86 0.16 6.38 -0.42
C GLU A 86 -0.74 6.56 0.80
N PHE A 87 -2.06 6.61 0.59
CA PHE A 87 -3.04 6.83 1.65
C PHE A 87 -3.01 5.72 2.71
N THR A 88 -2.86 4.45 2.33
CA THR A 88 -2.86 3.32 3.27
C THR A 88 -1.62 3.31 4.16
N PRO A 89 -0.37 3.40 3.66
CA PRO A 89 0.81 3.52 4.50
C PRO A 89 0.78 4.73 5.45
N ILE A 90 0.25 5.86 5.01
CA ILE A 90 0.06 7.05 5.87
C ILE A 90 -0.95 6.74 6.99
N ALA A 91 -2.05 6.04 6.68
CA ALA A 91 -3.03 5.66 7.69
C ALA A 91 -2.44 4.67 8.73
N ILE A 92 -1.57 3.76 8.30
CA ILE A 92 -0.87 2.83 9.19
C ILE A 92 0.13 3.57 10.07
N GLN A 93 0.94 4.47 9.51
CA GLN A 93 1.90 5.29 10.28
C GLN A 93 1.20 6.09 11.40
N ARG A 94 -0.05 6.53 11.18
CA ARG A 94 -0.82 7.23 12.21
C ARG A 94 -1.17 6.34 13.42
N ARG A 95 -1.05 5.02 13.30
CA ARG A 95 -1.24 4.03 14.38
C ARG A 95 0.05 3.71 15.15
N SER A 96 1.21 4.26 14.76
CA SER A 96 2.49 4.02 15.44
C SER A 96 2.45 4.30 16.95
N ILE A 97 1.66 5.28 17.39
CA ILE A 97 1.53 5.55 18.83
C ILE A 97 0.82 4.42 19.59
N ASP A 98 -0.20 3.80 18.99
CA ASP A 98 -0.91 2.67 19.59
C ASP A 98 0.01 1.44 19.61
N PHE A 99 0.74 1.22 18.51
CA PHE A 99 1.73 0.15 18.37
C PHE A 99 2.85 0.28 19.42
N LEU A 100 3.45 1.46 19.55
CA LEU A 100 4.51 1.74 20.54
C LEU A 100 4.01 1.55 21.97
N ARG A 101 2.80 2.03 22.30
CA ARG A 101 2.27 1.94 23.68
C ARG A 101 1.97 0.51 24.09
N SER A 102 1.44 -0.29 23.17
CA SER A 102 1.08 -1.68 23.44
C SER A 102 2.33 -2.58 23.46
N SER A 103 3.28 -2.40 22.55
CA SER A 103 4.44 -3.31 22.42
C SER A 103 5.75 -2.83 23.04
N GLN A 104 5.93 -1.52 23.22
CA GLN A 104 7.23 -0.88 23.45
C GLN A 104 8.26 -1.13 22.33
N ILE A 105 7.81 -1.47 21.13
CA ILE A 105 8.62 -1.55 19.92
C ILE A 105 8.49 -0.20 19.19
N THR A 106 9.61 0.37 18.78
CA THR A 106 9.63 1.59 17.97
C THR A 106 9.51 1.23 16.50
N ASP A 107 8.58 1.84 15.78
CA ASP A 107 8.45 1.72 14.34
C ASP A 107 8.87 3.02 13.64
N GLN A 108 9.80 2.91 12.68
CA GLN A 108 10.34 4.04 11.95
C GLN A 108 9.92 3.95 10.49
N TYR A 109 8.93 4.77 10.11
CA TYR A 109 8.44 4.82 8.74
C TYR A 109 9.27 5.80 7.90
N SER A 110 9.72 5.32 6.75
CA SER A 110 10.17 6.15 5.64
C SER A 110 9.19 5.96 4.49
N LEU A 111 8.54 7.05 4.08
CA LEU A 111 7.54 7.06 3.01
C LEU A 111 8.10 7.85 1.82
N LYS A 112 8.11 7.25 0.64
CA LYS A 112 8.65 7.87 -0.59
C LYS A 112 7.75 7.61 -1.80
N PRO A 113 7.77 8.48 -2.82
CA PRO A 113 7.14 8.18 -4.10
C PRO A 113 7.62 6.85 -4.69
N TYR A 114 6.73 6.12 -5.35
CA TYR A 114 6.97 4.78 -5.92
C TYR A 114 8.36 4.57 -6.51
N ALA A 115 8.76 5.41 -7.46
CA ALA A 115 10.00 5.20 -8.22
C ALA A 115 11.26 5.27 -7.33
N LEU A 116 11.25 6.10 -6.29
CA LEU A 116 12.35 6.20 -5.34
C LEU A 116 12.34 4.99 -4.39
N GLN A 117 11.17 4.65 -3.87
CA GLN A 117 10.99 3.49 -2.99
C GLN A 117 11.45 2.20 -3.68
N LEU A 118 10.99 1.95 -4.91
CA LEU A 118 11.34 0.76 -5.68
C LEU A 118 12.84 0.68 -5.96
N SER A 119 13.48 1.81 -6.28
CA SER A 119 14.93 1.87 -6.52
C SER A 119 15.72 1.48 -5.27
N ASP A 120 15.35 2.04 -4.12
CA ASP A 120 16.04 1.81 -2.85
C ASP A 120 15.82 0.37 -2.34
N VAL A 121 14.59 -0.15 -2.41
CA VAL A 121 14.29 -1.55 -2.05
C VAL A 121 15.02 -2.51 -3.00
N SER A 122 15.05 -2.22 -4.30
CA SER A 122 15.82 -3.02 -5.27
C SER A 122 17.30 -3.06 -4.93
N LEU A 123 17.88 -1.93 -4.50
CA LEU A 123 19.27 -1.87 -4.07
C LEU A 123 19.47 -2.69 -2.80
N MET A 124 18.63 -2.50 -1.77
CA MET A 124 18.69 -3.24 -0.51
C MET A 124 18.69 -4.76 -0.74
N VAL A 125 17.77 -5.25 -1.59
CA VAL A 125 17.66 -6.68 -1.89
C VAL A 125 18.89 -7.20 -2.64
N LYS A 126 19.37 -6.46 -3.64
CA LYS A 126 20.56 -6.86 -4.42
C LYS A 126 21.83 -6.89 -3.58
N THR A 127 21.95 -6.02 -2.59
CA THR A 127 23.11 -5.94 -1.70
C THR A 127 22.95 -6.75 -0.41
N GLN A 128 21.79 -7.37 -0.20
CA GLN A 128 21.43 -8.07 1.04
C GLN A 128 21.61 -7.18 2.28
N SER A 129 21.29 -5.89 2.13
CA SER A 129 21.45 -4.92 3.20
C SER A 129 20.32 -5.07 4.23
N PRO A 130 20.61 -5.07 5.55
CA PRO A 130 19.59 -5.16 6.61
C PRO A 130 18.93 -3.80 6.89
N THR A 131 18.72 -2.97 5.86
CA THR A 131 18.30 -1.57 6.05
C THR A 131 16.84 -1.45 6.48
N TYR A 132 15.96 -2.28 5.90
CA TYR A 132 14.53 -2.27 6.18
C TYR A 132 14.06 -3.66 6.59
N ASP A 133 13.26 -3.73 7.65
CA ASP A 133 12.68 -4.96 8.17
C ASP A 133 11.35 -5.26 7.47
N VAL A 134 10.60 -4.21 7.11
CA VAL A 134 9.31 -4.29 6.43
C VAL A 134 9.31 -3.30 5.28
N PHE A 135 8.86 -3.74 4.10
CA PHE A 135 8.71 -2.86 2.96
C PHE A 135 7.50 -3.25 2.09
N SER A 136 6.90 -2.27 1.42
CA SER A 136 5.82 -2.53 0.46
C SER A 136 6.39 -2.89 -0.91
N ILE A 137 5.66 -3.73 -1.64
CA ILE A 137 5.99 -4.14 -3.00
C ILE A 137 4.69 -4.20 -3.78
N ASP A 138 4.62 -3.49 -4.91
CA ASP A 138 3.51 -3.68 -5.84
C ASP A 138 3.55 -5.07 -6.47
N ASN A 139 2.40 -5.67 -6.69
CA ASN A 139 2.27 -7.00 -7.29
C ASN A 139 2.98 -7.13 -8.65
N GLN A 140 3.04 -6.06 -9.45
CA GLN A 140 3.77 -6.01 -10.73
C GLN A 140 5.27 -6.30 -10.58
N ASN A 141 5.84 -6.06 -9.40
CA ASN A 141 7.25 -6.31 -9.09
C ASN A 141 7.48 -7.62 -8.32
N LEU A 142 6.43 -8.33 -7.91
CA LEU A 142 6.55 -9.48 -7.02
C LEU A 142 7.46 -10.57 -7.58
N GLY A 143 7.45 -10.79 -8.90
CA GLY A 143 8.33 -11.76 -9.54
C GLY A 143 9.82 -11.50 -9.34
N VAL A 144 10.22 -10.24 -9.12
CA VAL A 144 11.61 -9.84 -8.84
C VAL A 144 11.97 -10.05 -7.36
N PHE A 145 11.00 -9.90 -6.47
CA PHE A 145 11.22 -9.88 -5.02
C PHE A 145 10.79 -11.14 -4.28
N LYS A 146 10.13 -12.10 -4.95
CA LYS A 146 9.56 -13.31 -4.33
C LYS A 146 10.54 -14.09 -3.44
N ASP A 147 11.83 -14.08 -3.79
CA ASP A 147 12.88 -14.82 -3.07
C ASP A 147 13.55 -13.97 -1.98
N ALA A 148 13.20 -12.68 -1.88
CA ALA A 148 13.74 -11.73 -0.91
C ALA A 148 12.78 -11.44 0.25
N VAL A 149 11.60 -12.05 0.25
CA VAL A 149 10.57 -11.88 1.28
C VAL A 149 10.24 -13.22 1.93
N ILE A 150 9.81 -13.17 3.19
CA ILE A 150 9.30 -14.34 3.91
C ILE A 150 7.78 -14.29 3.84
N SER A 151 7.17 -15.40 3.44
CA SER A 151 5.71 -15.50 3.38
C SER A 151 5.08 -15.21 4.75
N PRO A 152 4.04 -14.38 4.84
CA PRO A 152 3.30 -14.19 6.10
C PRO A 152 2.63 -15.48 6.56
N ILE A 153 2.28 -16.39 5.65
CA ILE A 153 1.70 -17.71 5.99
C ILE A 153 2.75 -18.58 6.67
N THR A 154 3.98 -18.59 6.15
CA THR A 154 5.10 -19.29 6.79
C THR A 154 5.41 -18.69 8.16
N LEU A 155 5.46 -17.36 8.29
CA LEU A 155 5.66 -16.71 9.58
C LEU A 155 4.56 -17.06 10.58
N ALA A 156 3.29 -17.12 10.14
CA ALA A 156 2.18 -17.49 11.02
C ALA A 156 2.25 -18.95 11.50
N GLN A 157 2.72 -19.86 10.64
CA GLN A 157 2.93 -21.27 11.00
C GLN A 157 4.12 -21.47 11.93
N GLU A 158 5.21 -20.72 11.72
CA GLU A 158 6.45 -20.82 12.51
C GLU A 158 6.31 -20.13 13.87
N TYR A 159 5.57 -19.02 13.93
CA TYR A 159 5.36 -18.21 15.13
C TYR A 159 3.88 -18.07 15.49
N PRO A 160 3.19 -19.17 15.83
CA PRO A 160 1.75 -19.13 16.17
C PRO A 160 1.47 -18.27 17.40
N ASP A 161 2.40 -18.23 18.37
CA ASP A 161 2.28 -17.39 19.58
C ASP A 161 2.39 -15.89 19.27
N LEU A 162 2.99 -15.52 18.13
CA LEU A 162 3.09 -14.13 17.64
C LEU A 162 2.07 -13.84 16.52
N THR A 163 1.13 -14.75 16.28
CA THR A 163 0.05 -14.59 15.30
C THR A 163 -1.24 -14.25 16.02
N TYR A 164 -1.92 -13.19 15.58
CA TYR A 164 -3.17 -12.78 16.22
C TYR A 164 -4.24 -13.88 16.00
N PRO A 165 -4.79 -14.49 17.05
CA PRO A 165 -5.67 -15.66 16.90
C PRO A 165 -6.98 -15.36 16.16
N ASN A 166 -7.40 -14.08 16.15
CA ASN A 166 -8.61 -13.65 15.45
C ASN A 166 -8.31 -13.08 14.05
N LEU A 167 -7.07 -13.23 13.54
CA LEU A 167 -6.75 -12.87 12.16
C LEU A 167 -7.38 -13.90 11.21
N ASP A 168 -8.52 -13.54 10.64
CA ASP A 168 -9.23 -14.37 9.67
C ASP A 168 -8.77 -14.07 8.25
N LEU A 169 -7.90 -14.92 7.72
CA LEU A 169 -7.35 -14.78 6.37
C LEU A 169 -8.39 -15.04 5.27
N GLU A 170 -9.53 -15.66 5.59
CA GLU A 170 -10.62 -15.91 4.65
C GLU A 170 -11.47 -14.65 4.39
N GLN A 171 -11.38 -13.63 5.24
CA GLN A 171 -12.07 -12.33 5.03
C GLN A 171 -11.47 -11.53 3.88
N PHE A 172 -10.23 -11.81 3.51
CA PHE A 172 -9.60 -11.20 2.36
C PHE A 172 -10.17 -11.81 1.08
N SER A 173 -10.44 -10.96 0.10
CA SER A 173 -10.91 -11.41 -1.21
C SER A 173 -9.91 -12.39 -1.82
N ARG A 174 -10.41 -13.56 -2.21
CA ARG A 174 -9.61 -14.55 -2.93
C ARG A 174 -8.93 -13.97 -4.17
N PHE A 175 -9.59 -13.06 -4.87
CA PHE A 175 -9.01 -12.37 -6.02
C PHE A 175 -7.70 -11.66 -5.66
N VAL A 176 -7.65 -11.04 -4.47
CA VAL A 176 -6.47 -10.34 -3.98
C VAL A 176 -5.35 -11.33 -3.65
N TRP A 177 -5.67 -12.43 -2.97
CA TRP A 177 -4.68 -13.49 -2.74
C TRP A 177 -4.06 -14.01 -4.03
N ASP A 178 -4.91 -14.33 -5.01
CA ASP A 178 -4.49 -15.01 -6.24
C ASP A 178 -3.72 -14.09 -7.20
N ASN A 179 -4.03 -12.78 -7.24
CA ASN A 179 -3.49 -11.84 -8.22
C ASN A 179 -2.52 -10.79 -7.65
N VAL A 180 -2.49 -10.60 -6.34
CA VAL A 180 -1.66 -9.58 -5.67
C VAL A 180 -0.59 -10.24 -4.81
N ALA A 181 -0.98 -11.22 -3.99
CA ALA A 181 -0.10 -11.79 -2.96
C ALA A 181 0.72 -13.01 -3.41
N THR A 182 0.32 -13.66 -4.49
CA THR A 182 0.85 -14.97 -4.91
C THR A 182 1.68 -14.84 -6.18
N TYR A 183 2.85 -15.48 -6.23
CA TYR A 183 3.67 -15.54 -7.44
C TYR A 183 4.18 -16.95 -7.78
N PRO A 184 4.08 -17.42 -9.04
CA PRO A 184 3.27 -16.83 -10.11
C PRO A 184 1.78 -16.78 -9.70
N PRO A 185 0.99 -15.84 -10.26
CA PRO A 185 -0.42 -15.70 -9.88
C PRO A 185 -1.21 -16.96 -10.21
N ASP A 186 -2.19 -17.31 -9.37
CA ASP A 186 -3.09 -18.44 -9.63
C ASP A 186 -4.25 -17.98 -10.53
N LEU A 187 -4.17 -18.35 -11.81
CA LEU A 187 -5.20 -18.04 -12.80
C LEU A 187 -6.26 -19.14 -12.92
N SER A 188 -6.13 -20.24 -12.17
CA SER A 188 -6.93 -21.46 -12.35
C SER A 188 -8.30 -21.41 -11.65
N LEU A 189 -8.55 -20.41 -10.81
CA LEU A 189 -9.70 -20.36 -9.88
C LEU A 189 -9.79 -21.63 -8.99
N GLY A 190 -8.69 -22.36 -8.82
CA GLY A 190 -8.57 -23.67 -8.15
C GLY A 190 -8.57 -23.60 -6.61
N ALA A 191 -7.50 -24.08 -5.95
CA ALA A 191 -7.37 -24.07 -4.49
C ALA A 191 -6.70 -22.80 -3.92
N GLY A 192 -6.55 -21.75 -4.73
CA GLY A 192 -5.96 -20.45 -4.34
C GLY A 192 -6.65 -19.75 -3.15
N GLY A 193 -6.12 -18.59 -2.77
CA GLY A 193 -6.45 -17.90 -1.52
C GLY A 193 -5.26 -17.83 -0.56
N SER A 194 -5.56 -17.65 0.73
CA SER A 194 -4.57 -17.60 1.82
C SER A 194 -3.84 -18.93 2.07
N THR A 195 -4.31 -20.03 1.46
CA THR A 195 -3.74 -21.37 1.60
C THR A 195 -2.73 -21.72 0.50
N ALA A 196 -2.52 -20.84 -0.48
CA ALA A 196 -1.58 -21.08 -1.56
C ALA A 196 -0.14 -21.20 -1.02
N SER A 197 0.60 -22.22 -1.48
CA SER A 197 1.96 -22.49 -1.00
C SER A 197 2.99 -21.43 -1.44
N ASN A 198 2.60 -20.53 -2.34
CA ASN A 198 3.44 -19.51 -2.96
C ASN A 198 2.92 -18.08 -2.70
N VAL A 199 2.20 -17.87 -1.60
CA VAL A 199 1.94 -16.53 -1.06
C VAL A 199 3.27 -15.90 -0.63
N SER A 200 3.59 -14.72 -1.15
CA SER A 200 4.85 -14.02 -0.88
C SER A 200 4.66 -12.77 -0.01
N LEU A 201 3.47 -12.17 0.03
CA LEU A 201 3.20 -10.95 0.79
C LEU A 201 1.82 -10.97 1.43
N PHE A 202 1.61 -10.05 2.37
CA PHE A 202 0.29 -9.80 2.96
C PHE A 202 -0.40 -8.68 2.17
N PRO A 203 -1.64 -8.87 1.67
CA PRO A 203 -2.33 -7.81 0.96
C PRO A 203 -2.65 -6.63 1.87
N LEU A 204 -2.31 -5.43 1.41
CA LEU A 204 -2.55 -4.19 2.16
C LEU A 204 -3.70 -3.38 1.57
N ASP A 205 -3.62 -3.11 0.27
CA ASP A 205 -4.68 -2.50 -0.53
C ASP A 205 -4.62 -3.03 -1.98
N MET A 206 -5.61 -2.66 -2.78
CA MET A 206 -5.70 -3.02 -4.19
C MET A 206 -6.35 -1.87 -4.97
N PRO A 207 -5.57 -0.91 -5.48
CA PRO A 207 -6.12 0.14 -6.32
C PRO A 207 -6.67 -0.46 -7.62
N LEU A 208 -7.89 -0.07 -7.98
CA LEU A 208 -8.52 -0.41 -9.24
C LEU A 208 -8.69 0.86 -10.07
N MET A 209 -8.28 0.79 -11.34
CA MET A 209 -8.53 1.87 -12.28
C MET A 209 -10.02 1.88 -12.64
N VAL A 210 -10.68 3.01 -12.37
CA VAL A 210 -12.08 3.25 -12.72
C VAL A 210 -12.21 4.53 -13.52
N LEU A 211 -13.29 4.67 -14.28
CA LEU A 211 -13.58 5.87 -15.03
C LEU A 211 -14.02 7.00 -14.08
N PHE A 212 -13.28 8.10 -14.04
CA PHE A 212 -13.65 9.33 -13.34
C PHE A 212 -14.20 10.36 -14.31
N LEU A 213 -15.36 10.93 -13.99
CA LEU A 213 -16.04 11.93 -14.81
C LEU A 213 -16.42 13.16 -13.98
N ARG A 214 -16.41 14.34 -14.61
CA ARG A 214 -16.86 15.59 -14.01
C ARG A 214 -18.38 15.67 -14.01
N LYS A 215 -18.97 15.24 -12.88
CA LYS A 215 -20.43 15.21 -12.68
C LYS A 215 -21.13 16.52 -13.03
N ASP A 216 -20.52 17.65 -12.69
CA ASP A 216 -21.05 18.99 -12.96
C ASP A 216 -21.12 19.29 -14.45
N ILE A 217 -20.07 18.95 -15.21
CA ILE A 217 -20.05 19.15 -16.67
C ILE A 217 -21.09 18.24 -17.34
N TYR A 218 -21.13 16.96 -16.97
CA TYR A 218 -22.11 16.01 -17.50
C TYR A 218 -23.56 16.48 -17.24
N SER A 219 -23.82 17.02 -16.04
CA SER A 219 -25.14 17.55 -15.69
C SER A 219 -25.49 18.80 -16.49
N GLN A 220 -24.53 19.71 -16.72
CA GLN A 220 -24.73 20.93 -17.49
C GLN A 220 -25.04 20.64 -18.96
N LEU A 221 -24.38 19.64 -19.54
CA LEU A 221 -24.53 19.25 -20.95
C LEU A 221 -25.65 18.22 -21.18
N GLY A 222 -26.32 17.75 -20.12
CA GLY A 222 -27.35 16.71 -20.22
C GLY A 222 -26.80 15.35 -20.67
N MET A 223 -25.52 15.08 -20.42
CA MET A 223 -24.83 13.86 -20.83
C MET A 223 -25.05 12.73 -19.82
N ALA A 224 -25.13 11.49 -20.33
CA ALA A 224 -25.18 10.28 -19.50
C ALA A 224 -23.78 9.69 -19.32
N VAL A 225 -23.54 8.94 -18.23
CA VAL A 225 -22.27 8.23 -18.03
C VAL A 225 -22.09 7.19 -19.15
N PRO A 226 -20.97 7.21 -19.89
CA PRO A 226 -20.71 6.29 -20.97
C PRO A 226 -20.50 4.88 -20.44
N LYS A 227 -21.07 3.91 -21.13
CA LYS A 227 -21.01 2.47 -20.82
C LYS A 227 -20.11 1.70 -21.78
N THR A 228 -19.71 2.34 -22.88
CA THR A 228 -18.81 1.78 -23.89
C THR A 228 -17.68 2.75 -24.21
N TRP A 229 -16.63 2.25 -24.86
CA TRP A 229 -15.52 3.10 -25.31
C TRP A 229 -15.95 4.09 -26.39
N ASP A 230 -16.85 3.69 -27.30
CA ASP A 230 -17.34 4.57 -28.35
C ASP A 230 -18.14 5.74 -27.75
N GLU A 231 -19.04 5.47 -26.80
CA GLU A 231 -19.75 6.51 -26.04
C GLU A 231 -18.78 7.43 -25.29
N TYR A 232 -17.75 6.86 -24.64
CA TYR A 232 -16.73 7.66 -23.96
C TYR A 232 -15.95 8.56 -24.93
N PHE A 233 -15.61 8.08 -26.13
CA PHE A 233 -14.93 8.90 -27.13
C PHE A 233 -15.83 9.97 -27.73
N GLU A 234 -17.12 9.70 -27.90
CA GLU A 234 -18.12 10.70 -28.29
C GLU A 234 -18.23 11.81 -27.22
N ASP A 235 -18.23 11.43 -25.94
CA ASP A 235 -18.21 12.38 -24.83
C ASP A 235 -16.97 13.28 -24.89
N VAL A 236 -15.77 12.70 -25.08
CA VAL A 236 -14.51 13.46 -25.15
C VAL A 236 -14.48 14.46 -26.31
N VAL A 237 -15.14 14.17 -27.44
CA VAL A 237 -15.25 15.11 -28.57
C VAL A 237 -16.25 16.23 -28.28
N THR A 238 -17.24 15.96 -27.44
CA THR A 238 -18.31 16.91 -27.08
C THR A 238 -17.87 17.90 -25.99
N LEU A 239 -16.95 17.48 -25.11
CA LEU A 239 -16.35 18.28 -24.02
C LEU A 239 -15.31 19.30 -24.52
#